data_AF-A0A497SMC6-F1
#
_entry.id   AF-A0A497SMC6-F1
#
_cell.length_a   1.000
_cell.length_b   1.000
_cell.length_c   1.000
_cell.angle_alpha   90.00
_cell.angle_beta   90.00
_cell.angle_gamma   90.00
#
_symmetry.space_group_name_H-M   'P 1'
#
loop_
_entity.id
_entity.type
_entity.pdbx_description
1 polymer ?
#
loop_
_entity_poly.entity_id
_entity_poly.type
_entity_poly.pdbx_seq_one_letter_code
_entity_poly.pdbx_strand_id
1 'polypeptide(L)'
;MAKFEEEVEKLNIKGIIITMVLSALGFLVAFSWRDAIKETIELFLPKSEGLLWKYISAIIITAIAVITSYILIKLQRANIVPDKYEEKIKLKRK
;
A
#
# COMPACT_ATOMS: atom_id res chain seq x y z
N MET A 1 1.01 0.06 -39.56
CA MET A 1 2.40 0.16 -39.06
C MET A 1 2.61 1.57 -38.52
N ALA A 2 2.65 2.63 -39.34
CA ALA A 2 2.83 4.02 -38.89
C ALA A 2 1.86 4.48 -37.77
N LYS A 3 0.57 4.12 -37.84
CA LYS A 3 -0.43 4.50 -36.83
C LYS A 3 -0.22 3.82 -35.46
N PHE A 4 0.36 2.61 -35.46
CA PHE A 4 0.66 1.85 -34.23
C PHE A 4 1.91 2.39 -33.55
N GLU A 5 2.94 2.72 -34.33
CA GLU A 5 4.17 3.33 -33.83
C GLU A 5 3.89 4.71 -33.19
N GLU A 6 3.02 5.51 -33.80
CA GLU A 6 2.59 6.81 -33.26
C GLU A 6 1.76 6.67 -31.96
N GLU A 7 0.98 5.59 -31.81
CA GLU A 7 0.27 5.27 -30.57
C GLU A 7 1.22 4.79 -29.46
N VAL A 8 2.25 4.01 -29.82
CA VAL A 8 3.27 3.51 -28.89
C VAL A 8 4.20 4.64 -28.42
N GLU A 9 4.51 5.61 -29.26
CA GLU A 9 5.32 6.77 -28.89
C GLU A 9 4.59 7.72 -27.91
N LYS A 10 3.25 7.73 -27.95
CA LYS A 10 2.39 8.42 -26.97
C LYS A 10 2.28 7.67 -25.63
N LEU A 11 2.69 6.40 -25.57
CA LEU A 11 2.70 5.64 -24.32
C LEU A 11 3.93 6.02 -23.49
N ASN A 12 3.72 6.34 -22.22
CA ASN A 12 4.80 6.53 -21.25
C ASN A 12 5.38 5.16 -20.83
N ILE A 13 6.07 4.49 -21.74
CA ILE A 13 6.65 3.15 -21.53
C ILE A 13 7.57 3.14 -20.30
N LYS A 14 8.34 4.22 -20.09
CA LYS A 14 9.19 4.36 -18.89
C LYS A 14 8.35 4.34 -17.61
N GLY A 15 7.25 5.08 -17.56
CA GLY A 15 6.33 5.09 -16.42
C GLY A 15 5.68 3.73 -16.18
N ILE A 16 5.30 3.02 -17.24
CA ILE A 16 4.74 1.68 -17.16
C ILE A 16 5.77 0.70 -16.58
N ILE A 17 7.01 0.70 -17.09
CA ILE A 17 8.09 -0.16 -16.60
C ILE A 17 8.37 0.13 -15.12
N ILE A 18 8.51 1.40 -14.74
CA ILE A 18 8.75 1.79 -13.34
C ILE A 18 7.60 1.31 -12.44
N THR A 19 6.35 1.47 -12.88
CA THR A 19 5.17 1.02 -12.10
C THR A 19 5.14 -0.50 -11.94
N MET A 20 5.49 -1.26 -12.98
CA MET A 20 5.57 -2.72 -12.92
C MET A 20 6.66 -3.18 -11.94
N VAL A 21 7.85 -2.58 -12.01
CA VAL A 21 8.95 -2.88 -11.08
C VAL A 21 8.57 -2.54 -9.65
N LEU A 22 8.01 -1.35 -9.41
CA LEU A 22 7.55 -0.94 -8.08
C LEU A 22 6.45 -1.85 -7.54
N SER A 23 5.54 -2.33 -8.39
CA SER A 23 4.49 -3.27 -7.97
C SER A 23 5.07 -4.63 -7.58
N ALA A 24 6.01 -5.17 -8.36
CA ALA A 24 6.69 -6.42 -8.05
C ALA A 24 7.52 -6.31 -6.75
N LEU A 25 8.25 -5.21 -6.57
CA LEU A 25 8.99 -4.94 -5.34
C LEU A 25 8.04 -4.73 -4.15
N GLY A 26 6.93 -4.00 -4.33
CA GLY A 26 5.90 -3.82 -3.31
C GLY A 26 5.31 -5.16 -2.85
N PHE A 27 5.11 -6.09 -3.77
CA PHE A 27 4.68 -7.45 -3.44
C PHE A 27 5.74 -8.20 -2.61
N LEU A 28 7.02 -8.15 -3.00
CA LEU A 28 8.11 -8.77 -2.23
C LEU A 28 8.20 -8.20 -0.81
N VAL A 29 8.13 -6.87 -0.69
CA VAL A 29 8.16 -6.18 0.60
C VAL A 29 6.97 -6.60 1.47
N ALA A 30 5.77 -6.69 0.91
CA ALA A 30 4.59 -7.17 1.64
C ALA A 30 4.77 -8.61 2.14
N PHE A 31 5.38 -9.48 1.34
CA PHE A 31 5.69 -10.85 1.72
C PHE A 31 6.70 -10.90 2.89
N SER A 32 7.78 -10.13 2.83
CA SER A 32 8.77 -10.07 3.91
C SER A 32 8.19 -9.54 5.22
N TRP A 33 7.31 -8.53 5.17
CA TRP A 33 6.65 -8.03 6.38
C TRP A 33 5.69 -9.06 6.99
N ARG A 34 4.96 -9.82 6.17
CA ARG A 34 4.12 -10.93 6.65
C ARG A 34 4.95 -11.94 7.43
N ASP A 35 6.08 -12.36 6.89
CA ASP A 35 6.94 -13.38 7.51
C ASP A 35 7.57 -12.84 8.80
N ALA A 36 8.09 -11.60 8.78
CA ALA A 36 8.65 -10.95 9.97
C ALA A 36 7.64 -10.83 11.13
N ILE A 37 6.39 -10.46 10.85
CA ILE A 37 5.33 -10.42 11.86
C ILE A 37 5.09 -11.81 12.43
N LYS A 38 5.02 -12.84 11.59
CA LYS A 38 4.79 -14.22 12.01
C LYS A 38 5.92 -14.73 12.90
N GLU A 39 7.17 -14.52 12.49
CA GLU A 39 8.35 -14.89 13.28
C GLU A 39 8.39 -14.14 14.62
N THR A 40 8.03 -12.86 14.62
CA THR A 40 7.92 -12.07 15.85
C THR A 40 6.88 -12.67 16.80
N ILE A 41 5.70 -13.05 16.31
CA ILE A 41 4.67 -13.71 17.12
C ILE A 41 5.19 -15.04 17.69
N GLU A 42 5.91 -15.81 16.89
CA GLU A 42 6.51 -17.09 17.30
C GLU A 42 7.63 -16.94 18.36
N LEU A 43 8.30 -15.80 18.43
CA LEU A 43 9.29 -15.50 19.48
C LEU A 43 8.63 -15.16 20.82
N PHE A 44 7.49 -14.45 20.79
CA PHE A 44 6.86 -13.95 22.01
C PHE A 44 5.81 -14.88 22.62
N LEU A 45 5.18 -15.74 21.81
CA LEU A 45 4.24 -16.73 22.34
C LEU A 45 4.77 -18.16 22.10
N PRO A 46 4.61 -19.08 23.07
CA PRO A 46 5.09 -20.44 22.94
C PRO A 46 4.33 -21.17 21.83
N LYS A 47 5.05 -21.83 20.93
CA LYS A 47 4.47 -22.68 19.88
C LYS A 47 3.61 -23.76 20.54
N SER A 48 2.29 -23.63 20.41
CA SER A 48 1.37 -24.73 20.66
C SER A 48 0.83 -25.22 19.33
N GLU A 49 0.80 -26.53 19.12
CA GLU A 49 0.34 -27.14 17.86
C GLU A 49 -1.18 -27.03 17.65
N GLY A 50 -1.90 -26.45 18.62
CA GLY A 50 -3.36 -26.35 18.62
C GLY A 50 -3.90 -25.33 17.62
N LEU A 51 -5.13 -25.56 17.15
CA LEU A 51 -5.90 -24.60 16.35
C LEU A 51 -5.94 -23.19 16.98
N LEU A 52 -5.93 -23.12 18.31
CA LEU A 52 -5.89 -21.86 19.08
C LEU A 52 -4.69 -20.99 18.70
N TRP A 53 -3.51 -21.57 18.45
CA TRP A 53 -2.33 -20.83 18.02
C TRP A 53 -2.52 -20.14 16.66
N LYS A 54 -3.13 -20.85 15.70
CA LYS A 54 -3.43 -20.32 14.37
C LYS A 54 -4.42 -19.17 14.44
N TYR A 55 -5.42 -19.26 15.31
CA TYR A 55 -6.38 -18.18 15.51
C TYR A 55 -5.75 -16.96 16.19
N ILE A 56 -4.94 -17.15 17.23
CA ILE A 56 -4.27 -16.03 17.93
C ILE A 56 -3.33 -15.27 16.97
N SER A 57 -2.50 -16.00 16.23
CA SER A 57 -1.61 -15.39 15.22
C SER A 57 -2.39 -14.65 14.13
N ALA A 58 -3.50 -15.21 13.63
CA ALA A 58 -4.36 -14.55 12.65
C ALA A 58 -5.00 -13.26 13.20
N ILE A 59 -5.45 -13.27 14.46
CA ILE A 59 -6.02 -12.08 15.13
C ILE A 59 -4.97 -10.98 15.24
N ILE A 60 -3.75 -11.32 15.67
CA ILE A 60 -2.65 -10.35 15.82
C ILE A 60 -2.27 -9.74 14.47
N ILE A 61 -2.08 -10.56 13.44
CA ILE A 61 -1.76 -10.07 12.08
C ILE A 61 -2.87 -9.14 11.57
N THR A 62 -4.14 -9.49 11.80
CA THR A 62 -5.29 -8.67 11.41
C THR A 62 -5.32 -7.34 12.16
N ALA A 63 -5.07 -7.34 13.47
CA ALA A 63 -5.01 -6.13 14.26
C ALA A 63 -3.92 -5.17 13.76
N ILE A 64 -2.71 -5.70 13.47
CA ILE A 64 -1.60 -4.91 12.91
C ILE A 64 -2.00 -4.32 11.55
N ALA A 65 -2.61 -5.11 10.67
CA ALA A 65 -3.06 -4.65 9.35
C ALA A 65 -4.10 -3.53 9.45
N VAL A 66 -5.08 -3.66 10.35
CA VAL A 66 -6.13 -2.65 10.56
C VAL A 66 -5.54 -1.35 11.13
N ILE A 67 -4.67 -1.44 12.14
CA ILE A 67 -4.02 -0.26 12.74
C ILE A 67 -3.18 0.47 11.68
N THR A 68 -2.38 -0.27 10.92
CA THR A 68 -1.55 0.28 9.85
C THR A 68 -2.41 0.97 8.79
N SER A 69 -3.47 0.31 8.32
CA SER A 69 -4.41 0.87 7.35
C SER A 69 -5.09 2.13 7.87
N TYR A 70 -5.52 2.14 9.13
CA TYR A 70 -6.12 3.31 9.76
C TYR A 70 -5.15 4.50 9.83
N ILE A 71 -3.90 4.26 10.23
CA ILE A 71 -2.86 5.29 10.27
C ILE A 71 -2.61 5.85 8.86
N LEU A 72 -2.46 4.99 7.85
CA LEU A 72 -2.26 5.41 6.46
C LEU A 72 -3.43 6.28 5.96
N ILE A 73 -4.67 5.86 6.20
CA ILE A 73 -5.88 6.62 5.84
C ILE A 73 -5.91 7.97 6.55
N LYS A 74 -5.55 8.02 7.84
CA LYS A 74 -5.49 9.26 8.61
C LYS A 74 -4.42 10.22 8.07
N LEU A 75 -3.24 9.70 7.72
CA LEU A 75 -2.16 10.47 7.11
C LEU A 75 -2.55 11.01 5.73
N GLN A 76 -3.21 10.20 4.91
CA GLN A 76 -3.72 10.64 3.61
C GLN A 76 -4.73 11.79 3.76
N ARG A 77 -5.69 11.69 4.69
CA ARG A 77 -6.67 12.76 4.94
C ARG A 77 -6.03 14.03 5.50
N ALA A 78 -4.97 13.91 6.29
CA ALA A 78 -4.25 15.07 6.83
C ALA A 78 -3.50 15.88 5.75
N ASN A 79 -3.27 15.30 4.56
CA ASN A 79 -2.47 15.90 3.49
C ASN A 79 -3.27 16.26 2.22
N ILE A 80 -4.61 16.29 2.31
CA ILE A 80 -5.49 16.66 1.20
C ILE A 80 -6.13 18.01 1.53
N VAL A 81 -5.56 19.06 0.91
CA VAL A 81 -6.09 20.42 0.68
C VAL A 81 -7.18 20.90 1.66
N PRO A 82 -6.84 21.78 2.63
CA PRO A 82 -7.84 22.52 3.39
C PRO A 82 -8.83 23.23 2.46
N ASP A 83 -10.14 23.13 2.74
CA ASP A 83 -11.24 23.72 1.94
C ASP A 83 -11.01 25.19 1.51
N LYS A 84 -10.17 25.90 2.27
CA LYS A 84 -9.72 27.27 2.02
C LYS A 84 -8.97 27.50 0.70
N TYR A 85 -8.44 26.46 0.05
CA TYR A 85 -7.73 26.60 -1.23
C TYR A 85 -8.63 26.41 -2.45
N GLU A 86 -9.76 25.70 -2.33
CA GLU A 86 -10.77 25.54 -3.38
C GLU A 86 -11.36 26.89 -3.82
N GLU A 87 -11.64 27.77 -2.87
CA GLU A 87 -12.18 29.11 -3.16
C GLU A 87 -11.16 29.99 -3.91
N LYS A 88 -9.88 29.92 -3.53
CA LYS A 88 -8.80 30.66 -4.23
C LYS A 88 -8.56 30.14 -5.64
N ILE A 89 -8.69 28.83 -5.88
CA ILE A 89 -8.56 28.24 -7.22
C ILE A 89 -9.74 28.66 -8.10
N LYS A 90 -10.96 28.76 -7.56
CA LYS A 90 -12.14 29.25 -8.29
C LYS A 90 -12.09 30.75 -8.57
N LEU A 91 -11.57 31.56 -7.63
CA LEU A 91 -11.38 33.00 -7.82
C LEU A 91 -10.29 33.35 -8.82
N LYS A 92 -9.21 32.55 -8.90
CA LYS A 92 -8.12 32.76 -9.86
C LYS A 92 -8.47 32.28 -11.28
N ARG A 93 -9.55 31.52 -11.43
CA ARG A 93 -10.05 30.97 -12.69
C ARG A 93 -11.25 31.74 -13.25
N LYS A 94 -11.72 32.78 -12.55
CA LYS A 94 -12.60 33.84 -13.04
C LYS A 94 -11.77 35.05 -13.42
#